data_AF-A0A7S2HW32-F1
#
_entry.id   AF-A0A7S2HW32-F1
#
_cell.length_a   1.000
_cell.length_b   1.000
_cell.length_c   1.000
_cell.angle_alpha   90.00
_cell.angle_beta   90.00
_cell.angle_gamma   90.00
#
_symmetry.space_group_name_H-M   'P 1'
#
loop_
_entity.id
_entity.type
_entity.pdbx_description
1 polymer ?
#
loop_
_entity_poly.entity_id
_entity_poly.type
_entity_poly.pdbx_seq_one_letter_code
_entity_poly.pdbx_strand_id
1 'polypeptide(L)'
;FKYFLEQDNLYLSKYARAFAILGAKADRADEFEWMVNQSLNYLHEHGPGANRGLDEHSFEEAAAPVTVAYTSFIMQAAWGEDPILGYAAVIPCQRLYDWLFATLKVTRHIPASNPYRTVIDQYA
;
A
#
# COMPACT_ATOMS: atom_id res chain seq x y z
N PHE A 1 -14.37 5.21 -8.94
CA PHE A 1 -13.03 5.63 -8.48
C PHE A 1 -13.04 6.11 -7.03
N LYS A 2 -13.95 6.99 -6.60
CA LYS A 2 -14.04 7.41 -5.18
C LYS A 2 -14.08 6.24 -4.19
N TYR A 3 -14.96 5.26 -4.42
CA TYR A 3 -15.03 4.05 -3.61
C TYR A 3 -13.72 3.25 -3.60
N PHE A 4 -13.02 3.17 -4.74
CA PHE A 4 -11.71 2.54 -4.81
C PHE A 4 -10.71 3.27 -3.91
N LEU A 5 -10.62 4.60 -3.97
CA LEU A 5 -9.72 5.38 -3.10
C LEU A 5 -10.05 5.24 -1.60
N GLU A 6 -11.33 5.15 -1.26
CA GLU A 6 -11.77 4.91 0.13
C GLU A 6 -11.28 3.54 0.62
N GLN A 7 -11.43 2.49 -0.20
CA GLN A 7 -10.95 1.15 0.12
C GLN A 7 -9.43 1.05 0.10
N ASP A 8 -8.77 1.77 -0.81
CA ASP A 8 -7.32 1.78 -0.94
C ASP A 8 -6.66 2.53 0.23
N ASN A 9 -7.28 3.58 0.77
CA ASN A 9 -6.84 4.17 2.05
C ASN A 9 -6.88 3.16 3.21
N LEU A 10 -7.97 2.40 3.34
CA LEU A 10 -8.08 1.35 4.34
C LEU A 10 -6.98 0.29 4.14
N TYR A 11 -6.77 -0.14 2.91
CA TYR A 11 -5.67 -1.05 2.54
C TYR A 11 -4.30 -0.50 2.96
N LEU A 12 -3.97 0.73 2.54
CA LEU A 12 -2.69 1.39 2.80
C LEU A 12 -2.42 1.58 4.28
N SER A 13 -3.47 1.78 5.08
CA SER A 13 -3.33 1.85 6.54
C SER A 13 -2.78 0.56 7.14
N LYS A 14 -3.19 -0.61 6.63
CA LYS A 14 -2.69 -1.93 7.05
C LYS A 14 -1.35 -2.24 6.42
N TYR A 15 -1.19 -1.90 5.14
CA TYR A 15 0.06 -2.08 4.41
C TYR A 15 1.21 -1.30 5.06
N ALA A 16 0.99 -0.04 5.43
CA ALA A 16 1.95 0.76 6.19
C ALA A 16 2.36 0.08 7.51
N ARG A 17 1.42 -0.50 8.26
CA ARG A 17 1.72 -1.23 9.50
C ARG A 17 2.54 -2.49 9.23
N ALA A 18 2.25 -3.22 8.15
CA ALA A 18 3.05 -4.38 7.75
C ALA A 18 4.51 -4.00 7.49
N PHE A 19 4.76 -2.88 6.80
CA PHE A 19 6.12 -2.34 6.62
C PHE A 19 6.80 -1.95 7.94
N ALA A 20 6.06 -1.37 8.89
CA ALA A 20 6.62 -1.04 10.20
C ALA A 20 7.03 -2.30 11.00
N ILE A 21 6.19 -3.36 10.97
CA ILE A 21 6.49 -4.64 11.63
C ILE A 21 7.72 -5.28 10.98
N LEU A 22 7.76 -5.31 9.64
CA LEU A 22 8.88 -5.86 8.89
C LEU A 22 10.17 -5.07 9.11
N GLY A 23 10.07 -3.74 9.23
CA GLY A 23 11.18 -2.88 9.63
C GLY A 23 11.70 -3.28 11.00
N ALA A 24 10.83 -3.41 12.01
CA ALA A 24 11.24 -3.84 13.35
C ALA A 24 11.91 -5.22 13.41
N LYS A 25 11.71 -6.06 12.38
CA LYS A 25 12.33 -7.38 12.22
C LYS A 25 13.62 -7.36 11.38
N ALA A 26 13.96 -6.23 10.76
CA ALA A 26 15.13 -6.13 9.89
C ALA A 26 16.43 -6.27 10.68
N ASP A 27 17.34 -7.11 10.19
CA ASP A 27 18.66 -7.32 10.81
C ASP A 27 19.64 -6.19 10.48
N ARG A 28 19.46 -5.54 9.33
CA ARG A 28 20.35 -4.48 8.83
C ARG A 28 19.73 -3.10 9.04
N ALA A 29 20.57 -2.14 9.41
CA ALA A 29 20.14 -0.77 9.65
C ALA A 29 19.55 -0.08 8.40
N ASP A 30 20.09 -0.34 7.22
CA ASP A 30 19.59 0.24 5.97
C ASP A 30 18.24 -0.35 5.55
N GLU A 31 18.03 -1.64 5.81
CA GLU A 31 16.74 -2.29 5.61
C GLU A 31 15.68 -1.76 6.59
N PHE A 32 16.03 -1.63 7.87
CA PHE A 32 15.18 -1.00 8.88
C PHE A 32 14.76 0.41 8.44
N GLU A 33 15.74 1.24 8.06
CA GLU A 33 15.49 2.61 7.59
C GLU A 33 14.57 2.64 6.37
N TRP A 34 14.84 1.79 5.37
CA TRP A 34 14.01 1.71 4.18
C TRP A 34 12.57 1.31 4.51
N MET A 35 12.36 0.25 5.30
CA MET A 35 11.04 -0.26 5.66
C MET A 35 10.22 0.77 6.45
N VAL A 36 10.83 1.44 7.42
CA VAL A 36 10.15 2.48 8.23
C VAL A 36 9.80 3.70 7.37
N ASN A 37 10.69 4.12 6.46
CA ASN A 37 10.40 5.21 5.53
C ASN A 37 9.25 4.84 4.58
N GLN A 38 9.24 3.61 4.04
CA GLN A 38 8.14 3.14 3.21
C GLN A 38 6.82 3.06 3.99
N SER A 39 6.83 2.61 5.24
CA SER A 39 5.65 2.63 6.11
C SER A 39 5.01 4.02 6.16
N LEU A 40 5.81 5.07 6.39
CA LEU A 40 5.33 6.45 6.41
C LEU A 40 4.85 6.94 5.05
N ASN A 41 5.54 6.56 3.97
CA ASN A 41 5.13 6.91 2.61
C ASN A 41 3.74 6.32 2.29
N TYR A 42 3.53 5.03 2.56
CA TYR A 42 2.24 4.36 2.34
C TYR A 42 1.11 4.95 3.19
N LEU A 43 1.41 5.30 4.44
CA LEU A 43 0.42 5.93 5.31
C LEU A 43 -0.06 7.30 4.77
N HIS A 44 0.73 7.96 3.94
CA HIS A 44 0.46 9.31 3.42
C HIS A 44 0.33 9.37 1.90
N GLU A 45 0.19 8.23 1.22
CA GLU A 45 0.25 8.14 -0.24
C GLU A 45 -0.84 8.99 -0.94
N HIS A 46 -2.06 8.98 -0.41
CA HIS A 46 -3.15 9.83 -0.87
C HIS A 46 -3.14 11.25 -0.29
N GLY A 47 -2.04 11.64 0.34
CA GLY A 47 -1.80 12.97 0.88
C GLY A 47 -1.76 13.02 2.41
N PRO A 48 -1.24 14.12 2.98
CA PRO A 48 -1.14 14.29 4.43
C PRO A 48 -2.52 14.20 5.10
N GLY A 49 -2.67 13.22 5.98
CA GLY A 49 -3.90 13.03 6.73
C GLY A 49 -4.95 12.13 6.11
N ALA A 50 -4.69 11.51 4.94
CA ALA A 50 -5.60 10.55 4.31
C ALA A 50 -6.07 9.45 5.29
N ASN A 51 -5.20 9.04 6.21
CA ASN A 51 -5.46 8.02 7.21
C ASN A 51 -5.67 8.55 8.65
N ARG A 52 -5.72 9.88 8.86
CA ARG A 52 -5.84 10.47 10.23
C ARG A 52 -7.16 10.22 10.91
N GLY A 53 -8.23 9.95 10.15
CA GLY A 53 -9.56 9.65 10.67
C GLY A 53 -9.86 8.15 10.76
N LEU A 54 -8.92 7.28 10.42
CA LEU A 54 -9.15 5.85 10.47
C LEU A 54 -9.13 5.35 11.92
N ASP A 55 -10.29 4.89 12.36
CA ASP A 55 -10.41 4.12 13.59
C ASP A 55 -10.31 2.62 13.27
N GLU A 56 -9.28 2.00 13.84
CA GLU A 56 -9.01 0.57 13.69
C GLU A 56 -10.17 -0.30 14.21
N HIS A 57 -10.94 0.19 15.20
CA HIS A 57 -12.11 -0.52 15.70
C HIS A 57 -13.26 -0.58 14.69
N SER A 58 -13.31 0.37 13.75
CA SER A 58 -14.31 0.44 12.69
C SER A 58 -13.84 -0.15 11.36
N PHE A 59 -12.60 -0.68 11.29
CA PHE A 59 -11.99 -1.11 10.03
C PHE A 59 -12.83 -2.17 9.31
N GLU A 60 -13.26 -3.22 10.02
CA GLU A 60 -14.06 -4.32 9.47
C GLU A 60 -15.44 -3.85 8.97
N GLU A 61 -15.99 -2.79 9.56
CA GLU A 61 -17.28 -2.22 9.14
C GLU A 61 -17.14 -1.37 7.88
N ALA A 62 -16.01 -0.66 7.74
CA ALA A 62 -15.74 0.25 6.62
C ALA A 62 -15.11 -0.46 5.40
N ALA A 63 -14.38 -1.54 5.63
CA ALA A 63 -13.64 -2.27 4.61
C ALA A 63 -14.52 -3.26 3.84
N ALA A 64 -14.32 -3.33 2.53
CA ALA A 64 -14.90 -4.36 1.70
C ALA A 64 -14.32 -5.74 2.11
N PRO A 65 -15.07 -6.84 1.92
CA PRO A 65 -14.59 -8.18 2.25
C PRO A 65 -13.23 -8.54 1.63
N VAL A 66 -12.95 -8.07 0.42
CA VAL A 66 -11.66 -8.27 -0.25
C VAL A 66 -10.53 -7.49 0.42
N THR A 67 -10.79 -6.26 0.86
CA THR A 67 -9.83 -5.42 1.59
C THR A 67 -9.48 -6.06 2.93
N VAL A 68 -10.48 -6.54 3.67
CA VAL A 68 -10.30 -7.30 4.91
C VAL A 68 -9.45 -8.54 4.68
N ALA A 69 -9.84 -9.38 3.73
CA ALA A 69 -9.14 -10.64 3.47
C ALA A 69 -7.68 -10.41 3.08
N TYR A 70 -7.44 -9.43 2.19
CA TYR A 70 -6.10 -9.18 1.70
C TYR A 70 -5.19 -8.57 2.77
N THR A 71 -5.69 -7.59 3.51
CA THR A 71 -4.92 -6.97 4.59
C THR A 71 -4.68 -7.93 5.75
N SER A 72 -5.63 -8.81 6.06
CA SER A 72 -5.45 -9.88 7.06
C SER A 72 -4.32 -10.83 6.66
N PHE A 73 -4.28 -11.25 5.39
CA PHE A 73 -3.19 -12.08 4.86
C PHE A 73 -1.83 -11.37 5.01
N ILE A 74 -1.72 -10.11 4.58
CA ILE A 74 -0.48 -9.34 4.66
C ILE A 74 -0.03 -9.17 6.12
N MET A 75 -0.95 -8.81 7.01
CA MET A 75 -0.65 -8.62 8.43
C MET A 75 -0.23 -9.93 9.10
N GLN A 76 -0.88 -11.04 8.78
CA GLN A 76 -0.50 -12.36 9.29
C GLN A 76 0.92 -12.74 8.86
N ALA A 77 1.26 -12.53 7.59
CA ALA A 77 2.61 -12.76 7.07
C ALA A 77 3.64 -11.83 7.73
N ALA A 78 3.32 -10.55 7.89
CA ALA A 78 4.21 -9.58 8.54
C ALA A 78 4.47 -9.93 10.02
N TRP A 79 3.46 -10.41 10.76
CA TRP A 79 3.62 -10.83 12.15
C TRP A 79 4.31 -12.20 12.32
N GLY A 80 4.25 -13.07 11.32
CA GLY A 80 4.85 -14.42 11.36
C GLY A 80 6.35 -14.46 11.67
N GLU A 81 6.84 -15.59 12.16
CA GLU A 81 8.23 -15.72 12.63
C GLU A 81 9.29 -15.53 11.53
N ASP A 82 8.98 -15.97 10.31
CA ASP A 82 9.89 -15.85 9.16
C ASP A 82 9.67 -14.51 8.42
N PRO A 83 10.62 -13.54 8.52
CA PRO A 83 10.50 -12.26 7.84
C PRO A 83 10.53 -12.38 6.31
N ILE A 84 11.11 -13.45 5.75
CA ILE A 84 11.15 -13.69 4.30
C ILE A 84 9.72 -13.84 3.75
N LEU A 85 8.84 -14.52 4.48
CA LEU A 85 7.43 -14.66 4.10
C LEU A 85 6.70 -13.31 4.17
N GLY A 86 7.02 -12.48 5.16
CA GLY A 86 6.50 -11.13 5.26
C GLY A 86 6.93 -10.25 4.08
N TYR A 87 8.21 -10.28 3.71
CA TYR A 87 8.72 -9.56 2.53
C TYR A 87 8.05 -10.06 1.24
N ALA A 88 7.94 -11.37 1.06
CA ALA A 88 7.27 -11.96 -0.09
C ALA A 88 5.79 -11.56 -0.19
N ALA A 89 5.11 -11.35 0.94
CA ALA A 89 3.71 -10.93 0.96
C ALA A 89 3.50 -9.47 0.56
N VAL A 90 4.46 -8.57 0.85
CA VAL A 90 4.31 -7.13 0.56
C VAL A 90 4.83 -6.72 -0.83
N ILE A 91 5.83 -7.41 -1.39
CA ILE A 91 6.45 -7.05 -2.68
C ILE A 91 5.47 -7.00 -3.88
N PRO A 92 4.50 -7.92 -4.04
CA PRO A 92 3.70 -7.99 -5.27
C PRO A 92 2.91 -6.71 -5.57
N CYS A 93 2.44 -5.98 -4.55
CA CYS A 93 1.63 -4.78 -4.74
C CYS A 93 2.41 -3.66 -5.42
N GLN A 94 3.58 -3.33 -4.87
CA GLN A 94 4.50 -2.35 -5.46
C GLN A 94 4.81 -2.71 -6.92
N ARG A 95 5.22 -3.95 -7.16
CA ARG A 95 5.63 -4.42 -8.49
C ARG A 95 4.49 -4.42 -9.49
N LEU A 96 3.27 -4.76 -9.05
CA LEU A 96 2.09 -4.71 -9.90
C LEU A 96 1.78 -3.27 -10.31
N TYR A 97 1.84 -2.32 -9.39
CA TYR A 97 1.58 -0.91 -9.67
C TYR A 97 2.64 -0.33 -10.61
N ASP A 98 3.93 -0.54 -10.33
CA ASP A 98 5.03 -0.13 -11.20
C ASP A 98 4.83 -0.65 -12.64
N TRP A 99 4.56 -1.95 -12.77
CA TRP A 99 4.34 -2.58 -14.07
C TRP A 99 3.10 -2.04 -14.77
N LEU A 100 1.99 -1.90 -14.05
CA LEU A 100 0.71 -1.46 -14.59
C LEU A 100 0.84 -0.05 -15.18
N PHE A 101 1.37 0.89 -14.41
CA PHE A 101 1.44 2.29 -14.82
C PHE A 101 2.48 2.50 -15.93
N ALA A 102 3.64 1.84 -15.86
CA ALA A 102 4.61 1.86 -16.95
C ALA A 102 4.01 1.30 -18.25
N THR A 103 3.28 0.19 -18.16
CA THR A 103 2.60 -0.42 -19.31
C THR A 103 1.51 0.49 -19.87
N LEU A 104 0.71 1.13 -19.01
CA LEU A 104 -0.34 2.06 -19.43
C LEU A 104 0.22 3.24 -20.23
N LYS A 105 1.33 3.86 -19.78
CA LYS A 105 1.97 4.97 -20.51
C LYS A 105 2.44 4.58 -21.91
N VAL A 106 2.92 3.35 -22.09
CA VAL A 106 3.45 2.88 -23.39
C VAL A 106 2.34 2.36 -24.31
N THR A 107 1.30 1.74 -23.76
CA THR A 107 0.30 1.01 -24.57
C THR A 107 -0.98 1.79 -24.85
N ARG A 108 -1.24 2.89 -24.13
CA ARG A 108 -2.50 3.65 -24.24
C ARG A 108 -2.24 5.13 -24.50
N HIS A 109 -3.07 5.72 -25.36
CA HIS A 109 -3.17 7.17 -25.44
C HIS A 109 -3.92 7.70 -24.20
N ILE A 110 -3.27 8.58 -23.43
CA ILE A 110 -3.85 9.23 -22.25
C ILE A 110 -4.15 10.69 -22.61
N PRO A 111 -5.42 11.06 -22.83
CA PRO A 111 -5.78 12.44 -23.17
C PRO A 111 -5.39 13.41 -22.06
N ALA A 112 -5.04 14.65 -22.43
CA ALA A 112 -4.74 15.70 -21.45
C ALA A 112 -5.93 16.04 -20.55
N SER A 113 -7.15 15.79 -21.02
CA SER A 113 -8.39 15.97 -20.25
C SER A 113 -8.73 14.81 -19.31
N ASN A 114 -7.91 13.75 -19.25
CA ASN A 114 -8.19 12.61 -18.38
C ASN A 114 -8.07 13.04 -16.90
N PRO A 115 -9.14 12.89 -16.09
CA PRO A 115 -9.15 13.33 -14.69
C PRO A 115 -8.18 12.55 -13.79
N TYR A 116 -7.65 11.40 -14.26
CA TYR A 116 -6.69 10.57 -13.53
C TYR A 116 -5.26 10.68 -14.05
N ARG A 117 -5.00 11.62 -14.97
CA ARG A 117 -3.69 11.77 -15.59
C ARG A 117 -2.57 12.00 -14.56
N THR A 118 -2.81 12.86 -13.57
CA THR A 118 -1.83 13.13 -12.50
C THR A 118 -1.45 11.87 -11.73
N VAL A 119 -2.43 11.01 -11.43
CA VAL A 119 -2.19 9.73 -10.75
C VAL A 119 -1.37 8.81 -11.65
N ILE A 120 -1.75 8.67 -12.91
CA ILE A 120 -1.00 7.84 -13.86
C ILE A 120 0.44 8.33 -14.04
N ASP A 121 0.65 9.65 -14.01
CA ASP A 121 1.97 10.25 -14.12
C ASP A 121 2.82 10.05 -12.86
N GLN A 122 2.21 9.98 -11.67
CA GLN A 122 2.88 9.76 -10.39
C GLN A 122 3.44 8.34 -10.22
N TYR A 123 2.75 7.32 -10.75
CA TYR A 123 3.13 5.91 -10.55
C TYR A 123 3.97 5.30 -11.69
N ALA A 124 4.30 6.05 -12.75
CA ALA A 124 5.12 5.56 -13.87
C ALA A 124 6.33 6.43 -14.13
#